data_AF-A0A9W9RLH6-F1
#
_entry.id   AF-A0A9W9RLH6-F1
#
_cell.length_a   1.000
_cell.length_b   1.000
_cell.length_c   1.000
_cell.angle_alpha   90.00
_cell.angle_beta   90.00
_cell.angle_gamma   90.00
#
_symmetry.space_group_name_H-M   'P 1'
#
loop_
_entity.id
_entity.type
_entity.pdbx_description
1 polymer ?
#
loop_
_entity_poly.entity_id
_entity_poly.type
_entity_poly.pdbx_seq_one_letter_code
_entity_poly.pdbx_strand_id
1 'polypeptide(L)'
;MSPAGLRLRTGMPASPKNRKIMWKPLNLEDEDDAQVIADRQAVLNLVREIYDPYLKRCLFKGYDWKMMFVGRYAETEFLGKMRSCFDQLPERVRQAGDRILVAKMILDVLKFHRFSDPSWRVPLGYPVPLANPTPLASAGPLALPVVQFPEVYFPVADSPSPTVTVNSAPALDTAGLDILADAASQAPRWIPRLPPRITRNSNSHQLGCMCGRCVLSLAPINNF
;
A
#
# COMPACT_ATOMS: atom_id res chain seq x y z
N MET A 1 -13.49 -18.64 14.40
CA MET A 1 -12.17 -18.18 14.89
C MET A 1 -11.85 -16.88 14.18
N SER A 2 -11.91 -15.75 14.87
CA SER A 2 -11.51 -14.47 14.26
C SER A 2 -10.00 -14.51 14.01
N PRO A 3 -9.52 -14.13 12.81
CA PRO A 3 -8.09 -14.03 12.56
C PRO A 3 -7.54 -12.98 13.52
N ALA A 4 -6.79 -13.43 14.53
CA ALA A 4 -6.09 -12.56 15.44
C ALA A 4 -5.15 -11.70 14.58
N GLY A 5 -5.48 -10.42 14.45
CA GLY A 5 -4.70 -9.48 13.64
C GLY A 5 -3.23 -9.62 14.00
N LEU A 6 -2.41 -9.98 13.02
CA LEU A 6 -0.96 -10.09 13.20
C LEU A 6 -0.46 -8.69 13.60
N ARG A 7 -0.25 -8.47 14.89
CA ARG A 7 0.42 -7.26 15.37
C ARG A 7 1.88 -7.32 14.92
N LEU A 8 2.14 -6.86 13.70
CA LEU A 8 3.49 -6.64 13.21
C LEU A 8 4.17 -5.64 14.15
N ARG A 9 5.17 -6.11 14.89
CA ARG A 9 6.01 -5.22 15.70
C ARG A 9 6.83 -4.35 14.75
N THR A 10 6.79 -3.04 14.97
CA THR A 10 7.66 -2.08 14.28
C THR A 10 9.12 -2.52 14.44
N GLY A 11 9.87 -2.62 13.33
CA GLY A 11 11.29 -3.04 13.35
C GLY A 11 11.53 -4.54 13.24
N MET A 12 10.52 -5.33 12.85
CA MET A 12 10.71 -6.74 12.53
C MET A 12 11.68 -6.89 11.33
N PRO A 13 12.80 -7.64 11.46
CA PRO A 13 13.75 -7.80 10.36
C PRO A 13 13.14 -8.61 9.21
N ALA A 14 13.64 -8.37 7.99
CA ALA A 14 13.29 -9.11 6.76
C ALA A 14 13.82 -10.56 6.78
N SER A 15 13.51 -11.33 7.84
CA SER A 15 13.85 -12.75 7.89
C SER A 15 12.86 -13.57 7.05
N PRO A 16 13.30 -14.69 6.43
CA PRO A 16 12.40 -15.60 5.70
C PRO A 16 11.21 -16.06 6.57
N LYS A 17 11.46 -16.33 7.85
CA LYS A 17 10.43 -16.69 8.82
C LYS A 17 9.34 -15.61 8.95
N ASN A 18 9.75 -14.34 9.04
CA ASN A 18 8.82 -13.22 9.17
C ASN A 18 8.03 -12.98 7.88
N ARG A 19 8.67 -13.15 6.71
CA ARG A 19 7.98 -13.13 5.41
C ARG A 19 6.88 -14.19 5.35
N LYS A 20 7.18 -15.43 5.73
CA LYS A 20 6.20 -16.52 5.75
C LYS A 20 5.01 -16.22 6.67
N ILE A 21 5.28 -15.71 7.87
CA ILE A 21 4.23 -15.32 8.84
C ILE A 21 3.31 -14.24 8.26
N MET A 22 3.87 -13.26 7.55
CA MET A 22 3.11 -12.15 6.97
C MET A 22 2.23 -12.58 5.80
N TRP A 23 2.71 -13.48 4.94
CA TRP A 23 1.95 -13.96 3.77
C TRP A 23 0.95 -15.08 4.07
N LYS A 24 1.12 -15.78 5.20
CA LYS A 24 0.25 -16.88 5.63
C LYS A 24 -1.24 -16.55 5.63
N PRO A 25 -1.72 -15.42 6.19
CA PRO A 25 -3.14 -15.09 6.19
C PRO A 25 -3.74 -14.88 4.79
N LEU A 26 -2.91 -14.62 3.78
CA LEU A 26 -3.32 -14.45 2.38
C LEU A 26 -3.21 -15.75 1.57
N ASN A 27 -2.88 -16.87 2.21
CA ASN A 27 -2.59 -18.16 1.58
C ASN A 27 -1.45 -18.10 0.55
N LEU A 28 -0.51 -17.16 0.73
CA LEU A 28 0.62 -16.92 -0.15
C LEU A 28 1.94 -17.36 0.49
N GLU A 29 1.98 -18.43 1.28
CA GLU A 29 3.16 -18.80 2.09
C GLU A 29 4.20 -19.66 1.38
N ASP A 30 3.81 -20.32 0.29
CA ASP A 30 4.69 -21.17 -0.51
C ASP A 30 5.60 -20.31 -1.40
N GLU A 31 6.92 -20.44 -1.24
CA GLU A 31 7.90 -19.69 -2.06
C GLU A 31 8.35 -20.47 -3.29
N ASP A 32 8.02 -21.76 -3.38
CA ASP A 32 8.43 -22.65 -4.47
C ASP A 32 7.34 -22.74 -5.57
N ASP A 33 6.08 -22.43 -5.22
CA ASP A 33 4.97 -22.33 -6.20
C ASP A 33 5.07 -21.06 -7.04
N ALA A 34 5.37 -21.22 -8.34
CA ALA A 34 5.47 -20.14 -9.31
C ALA A 34 4.21 -19.26 -9.38
N GLN A 35 3.02 -19.83 -9.19
CA GLN A 35 1.78 -19.06 -9.16
C GLN A 35 1.67 -18.19 -7.90
N VAL A 36 2.12 -18.70 -6.74
CA VAL A 36 2.14 -17.93 -5.50
C VAL A 36 3.14 -16.78 -5.60
N ILE A 37 4.30 -16.98 -6.24
CA ILE A 37 5.26 -15.91 -6.51
C ILE A 37 4.61 -14.82 -7.38
N ALA A 38 3.92 -15.21 -8.45
CA ALA A 38 3.22 -14.28 -9.33
C ALA A 38 2.12 -13.51 -8.59
N ASP A 39 1.31 -14.19 -7.78
CA ASP A 39 0.25 -13.59 -6.97
C ASP A 39 0.81 -12.60 -5.94
N ARG A 40 1.91 -12.95 -5.25
CA ARG A 40 2.63 -12.03 -4.35
C ARG A 40 3.06 -10.77 -5.09
N GLN A 41 3.67 -10.93 -6.26
CA GLN A 41 4.13 -9.78 -7.06
C GLN A 41 2.97 -8.90 -7.51
N ALA A 42 1.84 -9.50 -7.91
CA ALA A 42 0.63 -8.78 -8.27
C ALA A 42 0.09 -7.95 -7.09
N VAL A 43 0.05 -8.51 -5.88
CA VAL A 43 -0.33 -7.78 -4.66
C VAL A 43 0.63 -6.62 -4.40
N LEU A 44 1.95 -6.85 -4.46
CA LEU A 44 2.94 -5.80 -4.22
C LEU A 44 2.87 -4.68 -5.25
N ASN A 45 2.62 -5.00 -6.52
CA ASN A 45 2.44 -4.01 -7.57
C ASN A 45 1.22 -3.13 -7.31
N LEU A 46 0.08 -3.74 -6.98
CA LEU A 46 -1.15 -3.02 -6.66
C LEU A 46 -0.97 -2.14 -5.41
N VAL A 47 -0.28 -2.65 -4.38
CA VAL A 47 0.05 -1.86 -3.19
C VAL A 47 0.87 -0.63 -3.57
N ARG A 48 1.90 -0.77 -4.41
CA ARG A 48 2.71 0.36 -4.87
C ARG A 48 1.90 1.36 -5.67
N GLU A 49 1.05 0.89 -6.58
CA GLU A 49 0.17 1.76 -7.38
C GLU A 49 -0.73 2.63 -6.49
N ILE A 50 -1.30 2.04 -5.44
CA ILE A 50 -2.15 2.76 -4.49
C ILE A 50 -1.31 3.68 -3.60
N TYR A 51 -0.19 3.20 -3.08
CA TYR A 51 0.56 3.85 -2.00
C TYR A 51 1.55 4.92 -2.47
N ASP A 52 2.22 4.74 -3.60
CA ASP A 52 3.26 5.65 -4.10
C ASP A 52 2.74 7.09 -4.31
N PRO A 53 1.51 7.34 -4.80
CA PRO A 53 0.96 8.68 -4.86
C PRO A 53 0.88 9.38 -3.49
N TYR A 54 0.47 8.66 -2.44
CA TYR A 54 0.39 9.20 -1.08
C TYR A 54 1.78 9.51 -0.52
N LEU A 55 2.72 8.60 -0.76
CA LEU A 55 4.11 8.78 -0.40
C LEU A 55 4.72 10.01 -1.09
N LYS A 56 4.55 10.15 -2.41
CA LYS A 56 5.06 11.31 -3.16
C LYS A 56 4.50 12.62 -2.58
N ARG A 57 3.20 12.66 -2.28
CA ARG A 57 2.56 13.82 -1.65
C ARG A 57 3.11 14.11 -0.25
N CYS A 58 3.38 13.06 0.53
CA CYS A 58 3.96 13.19 1.87
C CYS A 58 5.39 13.75 1.81
N LEU A 59 6.23 13.20 0.94
CA LEU A 59 7.61 13.65 0.74
C LEU A 59 7.70 15.06 0.15
N PHE A 60 6.83 15.40 -0.79
CA PHE A 60 6.76 16.74 -1.37
C PHE A 60 6.44 17.82 -0.31
N LYS A 61 5.68 17.46 0.74
CA LYS A 61 5.41 18.34 1.87
C LYS A 61 6.54 18.38 2.92
N GLY A 62 7.65 17.69 2.68
CA GLY A 62 8.78 17.61 3.61
C GLY A 62 8.57 16.68 4.80
N TYR A 63 7.53 15.85 4.80
CA TYR A 63 7.28 14.91 5.89
C TYR A 63 8.07 13.61 5.70
N ASP A 64 8.51 13.00 6.81
CA ASP A 64 9.04 11.64 6.82
C ASP A 64 7.90 10.66 6.47
N TRP A 65 8.19 9.66 5.64
CA TRP A 65 7.25 8.61 5.28
C TRP A 65 6.64 7.91 6.51
N LYS A 66 7.37 7.86 7.63
CA LYS A 66 6.87 7.30 8.89
C LYS A 66 5.63 8.03 9.38
N MET A 67 5.52 9.33 9.14
CA MET A 67 4.37 10.16 9.54
C MET A 67 3.07 9.70 8.88
N MET A 68 3.14 9.03 7.72
CA MET A 68 1.95 8.44 7.11
C MET A 68 1.33 7.33 7.97
N PHE A 69 2.10 6.66 8.82
CA PHE A 69 1.60 5.58 9.67
C PHE A 69 1.25 6.02 11.10
N VAL A 70 1.55 7.27 11.46
CA VAL A 70 1.28 7.81 12.81
C VAL A 70 -0.19 8.23 12.97
N GLY A 71 -0.89 8.50 11.86
CA GLY A 71 -2.31 8.92 11.86
C GLY A 71 -3.26 7.89 11.28
N ARG A 72 -4.54 7.98 11.64
CA ARG A 72 -5.61 7.18 11.00
C ARG A 72 -5.94 7.62 9.57
N TYR A 73 -5.54 8.83 9.16
CA TYR A 73 -5.96 9.40 7.89
C TYR A 73 -5.41 8.61 6.69
N ALA A 74 -4.09 8.45 6.58
CA ALA A 74 -3.50 7.72 5.46
C ALA A 74 -3.88 6.23 5.49
N GLU A 75 -4.03 5.65 6.69
CA GLU A 75 -4.57 4.29 6.84
C GLU A 75 -6.00 4.19 6.29
N THR A 76 -6.87 5.16 6.58
CA THR A 76 -8.26 5.17 6.11
C THR A 76 -8.35 5.35 4.59
N GLU A 77 -7.56 6.27 4.03
CA GLU A 77 -7.51 6.49 2.58
C GLU A 77 -6.98 5.26 1.84
N PHE A 78 -5.87 4.67 2.33
CA PHE A 78 -5.31 3.45 1.75
C PHE A 78 -6.32 2.30 1.82
N LEU A 79 -6.95 2.06 2.97
CA LEU A 79 -7.97 1.02 3.12
C LEU A 79 -9.20 1.29 2.24
N GLY A 80 -9.58 2.55 2.04
CA GLY A 80 -10.66 2.93 1.12
C GLY A 80 -10.34 2.56 -0.33
N LYS A 81 -9.14 2.92 -0.81
CA LYS A 81 -8.68 2.58 -2.16
C LYS A 81 -8.50 1.07 -2.34
N MET A 82 -7.88 0.40 -1.38
CA MET A 82 -7.65 -1.05 -1.44
C MET A 82 -8.96 -1.83 -1.52
N ARG A 83 -10.00 -1.41 -0.78
CA ARG A 83 -11.34 -2.00 -0.88
C ARG A 83 -11.98 -1.79 -2.26
N SER A 84 -11.75 -0.65 -2.88
CA SER A 84 -12.25 -0.34 -4.22
C SER A 84 -11.53 -1.14 -5.31
N CYS A 85 -10.26 -1.46 -5.09
CA CYS A 85 -9.43 -2.28 -5.97
C CYS A 85 -9.48 -3.78 -5.62
N PHE A 86 -10.38 -4.22 -4.73
CA PHE A 86 -10.42 -5.61 -4.26
C PHE A 86 -10.54 -6.61 -5.41
N ASP A 87 -11.35 -6.29 -6.42
CA ASP A 87 -11.59 -7.17 -7.57
C ASP A 87 -10.37 -7.29 -8.52
N GLN A 88 -9.34 -6.46 -8.33
CA GLN A 88 -8.05 -6.56 -9.05
C GLN A 88 -7.06 -7.53 -8.38
N LEU A 89 -7.36 -7.99 -7.16
CA LEU A 89 -6.50 -8.92 -6.44
C LEU A 89 -6.57 -10.32 -7.07
N PRO A 90 -5.48 -11.10 -6.98
CA PRO A 90 -5.51 -12.53 -7.33
C PRO A 90 -6.64 -13.26 -6.62
N GLU A 91 -7.27 -14.21 -7.30
CA GLU A 91 -8.42 -14.96 -6.79
C GLU A 91 -8.12 -15.59 -5.42
N ARG A 92 -6.93 -16.18 -5.25
CA ARG A 92 -6.47 -16.78 -3.98
C ARG A 92 -6.49 -15.80 -2.81
N VAL A 93 -6.12 -14.54 -3.07
CA VAL A 93 -6.09 -13.46 -2.08
C VAL A 93 -7.50 -12.99 -1.76
N ARG A 94 -8.40 -12.93 -2.76
CA ARG A 94 -9.81 -12.59 -2.54
C ARG A 94 -10.54 -13.65 -1.72
N GLN A 95 -10.16 -14.92 -1.86
CA GLN A 95 -10.73 -16.03 -1.08
C GLN A 95 -10.23 -16.08 0.37
N ALA A 96 -9.20 -15.31 0.73
CA ALA A 96 -8.64 -15.31 2.08
C ALA A 96 -9.57 -14.68 3.13
N GLY A 97 -10.55 -13.86 2.72
CA GLY A 97 -11.51 -13.26 3.64
C GLY A 97 -12.40 -12.21 3.00
N ASP A 98 -13.14 -11.49 3.84
CA ASP A 98 -13.95 -10.36 3.38
C ASP A 98 -13.06 -9.17 2.96
N ARG A 99 -13.64 -8.26 2.16
CA ARG A 99 -12.93 -7.11 1.59
C ARG A 99 -12.21 -6.26 2.64
N ILE A 100 -12.77 -6.12 3.84
CA ILE A 100 -12.19 -5.28 4.90
C ILE A 100 -11.00 -5.99 5.53
N LEU A 101 -11.12 -7.27 5.83
CA LEU A 101 -10.04 -8.06 6.41
C LEU A 101 -8.85 -8.16 5.47
N VAL A 102 -9.08 -8.47 4.19
CA VAL A 102 -8.02 -8.57 3.18
C VAL A 102 -7.31 -7.22 3.02
N ALA A 103 -8.04 -6.10 2.98
CA ALA A 103 -7.43 -4.78 2.92
C ALA A 103 -6.53 -4.48 4.13
N LYS A 104 -6.93 -4.92 5.34
CA LYS A 104 -6.10 -4.79 6.56
C LYS A 104 -4.84 -5.66 6.49
N MET A 105 -4.96 -6.90 6.03
CA MET A 105 -3.81 -7.79 5.82
C MET A 105 -2.82 -7.20 4.80
N ILE A 106 -3.33 -6.59 3.73
CA ILE A 106 -2.49 -5.92 2.73
C ILE A 106 -1.83 -4.65 3.29
N LEU A 107 -2.50 -3.91 4.16
CA LEU A 107 -1.88 -2.79 4.88
C LEU A 107 -0.73 -3.27 5.77
N ASP A 108 -0.88 -4.42 6.43
CA ASP A 108 0.18 -5.05 7.21
C ASP A 108 1.37 -5.47 6.32
N VAL A 109 1.11 -6.04 5.13
CA VAL A 109 2.13 -6.31 4.10
C VAL A 109 2.90 -5.04 3.73
N LEU A 110 2.18 -3.94 3.47
CA LEU A 110 2.79 -2.64 3.16
C LEU A 110 3.68 -2.15 4.30
N LYS A 111 3.19 -2.19 5.55
CA LYS A 111 3.97 -1.80 6.74
C LYS A 111 5.23 -2.67 6.84
N PHE A 112 5.11 -3.99 6.70
CA PHE A 112 6.25 -4.90 6.74
C PHE A 112 7.33 -4.53 5.70
N HIS A 113 6.95 -4.37 4.44
CA HIS A 113 7.91 -4.02 3.38
C HIS A 113 8.55 -2.65 3.62
N ARG A 114 7.80 -1.68 4.12
CA ARG A 114 8.31 -0.34 4.45
C ARG A 114 9.40 -0.32 5.52
N PHE A 115 9.21 -1.09 6.58
CA PHE A 115 10.19 -1.17 7.67
C PHE A 115 11.39 -2.02 7.30
N SER A 116 11.16 -3.09 6.53
CA SER A 116 12.16 -4.14 6.31
C SER A 116 12.97 -3.97 5.02
N ASP A 117 12.45 -3.30 3.99
CA ASP A 117 13.08 -3.12 2.69
C ASP A 117 13.31 -1.62 2.39
N PRO A 118 14.58 -1.16 2.30
CA PRO A 118 14.90 0.22 1.97
C PRO A 118 14.35 0.68 0.61
N SER A 119 14.21 -0.23 -0.36
CA SER A 119 13.68 0.10 -1.70
C SER A 119 12.24 0.58 -1.65
N TRP A 120 11.50 0.22 -0.60
CA TRP A 120 10.14 0.68 -0.42
C TRP A 120 10.08 2.09 0.13
N ARG A 121 11.15 2.65 0.70
CA ARG A 121 11.11 3.93 1.43
C ARG A 121 10.98 5.17 0.52
N VAL A 122 11.48 5.06 -0.70
CA VAL A 122 11.50 6.11 -1.71
C VAL A 122 10.58 5.69 -2.86
N PRO A 123 9.72 6.58 -3.39
CA PRO A 123 8.88 6.23 -4.53
C PRO A 123 9.75 5.87 -5.74
N LEU A 124 9.27 4.92 -6.55
CA LEU A 124 9.92 4.64 -7.82
C LEU A 124 9.98 5.89 -8.69
N GLY A 125 11.17 6.21 -9.19
CA GLY A 125 11.42 7.38 -10.05
C GLY A 125 11.34 8.74 -9.35
N TYR A 126 11.33 8.81 -8.02
CA TYR A 126 11.44 10.09 -7.34
C TYR A 126 12.89 10.58 -7.42
N PRO A 127 13.14 11.84 -7.85
CA PRO A 127 14.48 12.40 -7.82
C PRO A 127 14.94 12.42 -6.36
N VAL A 128 15.92 11.58 -6.03
CA VAL A 128 16.66 11.74 -4.79
C VAL A 128 17.35 13.10 -4.94
N PRO A 129 17.10 14.08 -4.05
CA PRO A 129 17.86 15.31 -4.08
C PRO A 129 19.32 14.91 -4.10
N LEU A 130 20.04 15.27 -5.17
CA LEU A 130 21.47 15.09 -5.23
C LEU A 130 21.98 15.74 -3.93
N ALA A 131 22.52 14.94 -3.01
CA ALA A 131 23.21 15.51 -1.88
C ALA A 131 24.24 16.44 -2.50
N ASN A 132 24.06 17.74 -2.31
CA ASN A 132 24.97 18.75 -2.82
C ASN A 132 26.36 18.25 -2.42
N PRO A 133 27.30 18.04 -3.36
CA PRO A 133 28.59 17.48 -3.03
C PRO A 133 29.15 18.35 -1.92
N THR A 134 29.22 17.78 -0.71
CA THR A 134 29.83 18.46 0.42
C THR A 134 31.24 18.73 -0.07
N PRO A 135 31.68 20.01 -0.17
CA PRO A 135 33.02 20.28 -0.64
C PRO A 135 33.97 19.45 0.23
N LEU A 136 34.79 18.61 -0.42
CA LEU A 136 35.82 17.83 0.26
C LEU A 136 36.57 18.81 1.17
N ALA A 137 36.40 18.65 2.48
CA ALA A 137 37.24 19.37 3.43
C ALA A 137 38.66 18.90 3.17
N SER A 138 39.46 19.80 2.59
CA SER A 138 40.89 19.62 2.36
C SER A 138 41.53 19.08 3.64
N ALA A 139 42.25 17.96 3.51
CA ALA A 139 42.90 17.27 4.62
C ALA A 139 43.91 18.19 5.31
N GLY A 140 43.49 18.81 6.41
CA GLY A 140 44.37 19.44 7.40
C GLY A 140 44.78 18.42 8.47
N PRO A 141 45.97 18.58 9.10
CA PRO A 141 46.48 17.61 10.06
C PRO A 141 45.63 17.57 11.34
N LEU A 142 45.47 16.36 11.86
CA LEU A 142 44.82 15.95 13.10
C LEU A 142 44.78 17.02 14.21
N ALA A 143 43.58 17.52 14.49
CA ALA A 143 43.22 18.06 15.80
C ALA A 143 41.94 17.35 16.26
N LEU A 144 42.03 16.62 17.38
CA LEU A 144 40.89 15.97 18.02
C LEU A 144 39.85 17.02 18.45
N PRO A 145 38.58 16.92 18.03
CA PRO A 145 37.55 17.80 18.56
C PRO A 145 37.18 17.36 19.98
N VAL A 146 37.44 18.26 20.95
CA VAL A 146 36.79 18.26 22.25
C VAL A 146 35.27 18.29 22.03
N VAL A 147 34.57 17.28 22.55
CA VAL A 147 33.10 17.26 22.57
C VAL A 147 32.62 18.28 23.61
N GLN A 148 32.30 19.49 23.17
CA GLN A 148 31.45 20.39 23.94
C GLN A 148 30.00 20.09 23.60
N PHE A 149 29.26 19.56 24.56
CA PHE A 149 27.80 19.48 24.49
C PHE A 149 27.21 20.89 24.60
N PRO A 150 26.33 21.32 23.68
CA PRO A 150 25.56 22.54 23.90
C PRO A 150 24.53 22.29 24.99
N GLU A 151 24.66 23.04 26.07
CA GLU A 151 23.66 23.18 27.13
C GLU A 151 22.38 23.80 26.52
N VAL A 152 21.33 22.98 26.39
CA VAL A 152 20.03 23.44 25.88
C VAL A 152 19.33 24.17 27.02
N TYR A 153 19.50 25.49 27.06
CA TYR A 153 18.72 26.39 27.89
C TYR A 153 17.34 26.57 27.22
N PHE A 154 16.26 26.18 27.91
CA PHE A 154 14.90 26.47 27.47
C PHE A 154 14.46 27.82 28.06
N PRO A 155 14.33 28.90 27.27
CA PRO A 155 13.60 30.07 27.74
C PRO A 155 12.10 29.76 27.73
N VAL A 156 11.49 29.81 28.92
CA VAL A 156 10.06 29.99 29.09
C VAL A 156 9.72 31.37 28.53
N ALA A 157 9.02 31.39 27.39
CA ALA A 157 8.41 32.58 26.84
C ALA A 157 6.90 32.44 26.91
N ASP A 158 6.32 33.09 27.91
CA ASP A 158 4.95 33.56 27.94
C ASP A 158 4.69 34.35 26.65
N SER A 159 3.63 34.02 25.91
CA SER A 159 3.21 34.88 24.80
C SER A 159 1.69 34.86 24.57
N PRO A 160 1.07 36.06 24.53
CA PRO A 160 -0.38 36.24 24.48
C PRO A 160 -0.98 36.07 23.08
N SER A 161 -2.29 35.78 23.06
CA SER A 161 -3.17 35.68 21.90
C SER A 161 -2.99 36.80 20.86
N PRO A 162 -2.93 36.47 19.56
CA PRO A 162 -3.12 37.46 18.51
C PRO A 162 -4.59 37.57 18.05
N THR A 163 -5.04 38.81 18.07
CA THR A 163 -6.27 39.37 17.49
C THR A 163 -6.30 39.26 15.97
N VAL A 164 -7.52 39.09 15.44
CA VAL A 164 -7.90 39.01 14.02
C VAL A 164 -7.49 40.25 13.22
N THR A 165 -7.00 40.06 12.00
CA THR A 165 -7.10 41.07 10.94
C THR A 165 -7.35 40.38 9.60
N VAL A 166 -8.54 40.63 9.03
CA VAL A 166 -8.95 40.22 7.69
C VAL A 166 -8.37 41.23 6.71
N ASN A 167 -7.53 40.78 5.77
CA ASN A 167 -7.09 41.61 4.65
C ASN A 167 -7.42 40.93 3.32
N SER A 168 -8.00 41.76 2.45
CA SER A 168 -8.59 41.46 1.16
C SER A 168 -7.59 40.97 0.10
N ALA A 169 -8.16 40.25 -0.87
CA ALA A 169 -7.54 39.60 -2.01
C ALA A 169 -6.73 40.53 -2.94
N PRO A 170 -5.70 40.00 -3.61
CA PRO A 170 -5.30 40.43 -4.94
C PRO A 170 -5.86 39.47 -6.01
N ALA A 171 -6.36 40.07 -7.09
CA ALA A 171 -6.78 39.39 -8.31
C ALA A 171 -5.60 38.65 -8.94
N LEU A 172 -5.80 37.38 -9.31
CA LEU A 172 -4.80 36.57 -10.01
C LEU A 172 -5.16 36.52 -11.51
N ASP A 173 -4.19 36.95 -12.31
CA ASP A 173 -4.21 37.01 -13.76
C ASP A 173 -4.46 35.63 -14.41
N THR A 174 -5.35 35.64 -15.40
CA THR A 174 -5.78 34.48 -16.19
C THR A 174 -4.94 34.40 -17.46
N ALA A 175 -3.68 33.99 -17.36
CA ALA A 175 -2.84 33.78 -18.54
C ALA A 175 -1.84 32.63 -18.30
N GLY A 176 -2.23 31.41 -18.63
CA GLY A 176 -1.31 30.26 -18.56
C GLY A 176 -1.94 28.87 -18.55
N LEU A 177 -3.07 28.66 -19.25
CA LEU A 177 -3.82 27.40 -19.22
C LEU A 177 -3.78 26.58 -20.53
N ASP A 178 -2.83 26.84 -21.44
CA ASP A 178 -2.78 26.15 -22.74
C ASP A 178 -1.62 25.16 -22.94
N ILE A 179 -0.70 24.98 -21.97
CA ILE A 179 0.51 24.14 -22.17
C ILE A 179 0.46 22.80 -21.38
N LEU A 180 -0.66 22.43 -20.77
CA LEU A 180 -0.78 21.19 -19.98
C LEU A 180 -1.63 20.08 -20.62
N ALA A 181 -2.13 20.26 -21.85
CA ALA A 181 -3.00 19.29 -22.50
C ALA A 181 -2.26 18.15 -23.25
N ASP A 182 -0.95 18.25 -23.51
CA ASP A 182 -0.26 17.31 -24.42
C ASP A 182 0.39 16.10 -23.71
N ALA A 183 0.60 16.13 -22.40
CA ALA A 183 1.30 15.06 -21.67
C ALA A 183 0.42 13.86 -21.27
N ALA A 184 -0.90 13.88 -21.52
CA ALA A 184 -1.81 12.80 -21.15
C ALA A 184 -1.90 11.66 -22.19
N SER A 185 -1.23 11.79 -23.35
CA SER A 185 -1.34 10.84 -24.47
C SER A 185 -0.33 9.69 -24.46
N GLN A 186 0.61 9.63 -23.49
CA GLN A 186 1.66 8.61 -23.45
C GLN A 186 1.55 7.63 -22.27
N ALA A 187 0.33 7.28 -21.85
CA ALA A 187 0.15 6.14 -20.96
C ALA A 187 0.23 4.82 -21.77
N PRO A 188 1.14 3.88 -21.43
CA PRO A 188 1.13 2.55 -22.04
C PRO A 188 -0.19 1.85 -21.69
N ARG A 189 -1.03 1.66 -22.70
CA ARG A 189 -2.26 0.86 -22.59
C ARG A 189 -1.86 -0.59 -22.36
N TRP A 190 -1.87 -1.04 -21.10
CA TRP A 190 -1.92 -2.46 -20.79
C TRP A 190 -3.26 -3.00 -21.29
N ILE A 191 -3.24 -3.63 -22.47
CA ILE A 191 -4.37 -4.40 -22.97
C ILE A 191 -4.42 -5.67 -22.13
N PRO A 192 -5.44 -5.89 -21.28
CA PRO A 192 -5.60 -7.18 -20.62
C PRO A 192 -5.78 -8.23 -21.72
N ARG A 193 -4.81 -9.16 -21.83
CA ARG A 193 -4.98 -10.38 -22.64
C ARG A 193 -6.11 -11.18 -22.00
N LEU A 194 -7.31 -11.07 -22.57
CA LEU A 194 -8.40 -11.96 -22.26
C LEU A 194 -7.94 -13.40 -22.57
N PRO A 195 -8.16 -14.37 -21.66
CA PRO A 195 -7.88 -15.76 -21.96
C PRO A 195 -8.72 -16.20 -23.16
N PRO A 196 -8.18 -17.10 -24.03
CA PRO A 196 -8.91 -17.59 -25.18
C PRO A 196 -10.23 -18.22 -24.73
N ARG A 197 -11.33 -17.68 -25.28
CA ARG A 197 -12.68 -18.18 -25.09
C ARG A 197 -12.75 -19.60 -25.65
N ILE A 198 -12.69 -20.60 -24.77
CA ILE A 198 -12.94 -21.99 -25.15
C ILE A 198 -14.42 -22.08 -25.54
N THR A 199 -14.69 -22.05 -26.84
CA THR A 199 -15.99 -22.41 -27.40
C THR A 199 -16.18 -23.90 -27.20
N ARG A 200 -16.87 -24.27 -26.11
CA ARG A 200 -17.33 -25.63 -25.87
C ARG A 200 -18.35 -25.98 -26.96
N ASN A 201 -17.91 -26.77 -27.94
CA ASN A 201 -18.76 -27.33 -28.97
C ASN A 201 -19.73 -28.32 -28.31
N SER A 202 -20.99 -27.90 -28.17
CA SER A 202 -22.09 -28.74 -27.70
C SER A 202 -22.56 -29.61 -28.87
N ASN A 203 -21.87 -30.73 -29.10
CA ASN A 203 -22.45 -31.81 -29.88
C ASN A 203 -23.22 -32.74 -28.95
N SER A 204 -24.53 -32.53 -29.01
CA SER A 204 -25.60 -33.38 -28.51
C SER A 204 -25.43 -34.82 -29.00
N HIS A 205 -25.16 -35.75 -28.08
CA HIS A 205 -25.60 -37.12 -28.23
C HIS A 205 -26.44 -37.50 -27.02
N GLN A 206 -27.72 -37.72 -27.30
CA GLN A 206 -28.65 -38.40 -26.44
C GLN A 206 -28.09 -39.76 -26.00
N LEU A 207 -28.33 -40.09 -24.74
CA LEU A 207 -28.60 -41.41 -24.14
C LEU A 207 -28.80 -41.06 -22.66
N GLY A 208 -30.01 -41.03 -22.10
CA GLY A 208 -30.88 -42.17 -21.91
C GLY A 208 -30.59 -42.80 -20.54
N CYS A 209 -31.67 -43.03 -19.76
CA CYS A 209 -31.74 -43.64 -18.41
C CYS A 209 -31.80 -42.63 -17.24
N MET A 210 -32.99 -42.27 -16.75
CA MET A 210 -33.95 -43.01 -15.90
C MET A 210 -33.64 -42.96 -14.39
N CYS A 211 -34.60 -42.38 -13.67
CA CYS A 211 -35.08 -42.70 -12.33
C CYS A 211 -34.13 -42.64 -11.12
N GLY A 212 -34.48 -41.76 -10.17
CA GLY A 212 -33.96 -41.83 -8.81
C GLY A 212 -34.47 -40.71 -7.90
N ARG A 213 -35.72 -40.80 -7.47
CA ARG A 213 -36.31 -40.02 -6.37
C ARG A 213 -35.36 -39.95 -5.16
N CYS A 214 -35.11 -38.75 -4.64
CA CYS A 214 -34.89 -38.56 -3.21
C CYS A 214 -35.74 -37.41 -2.70
N VAL A 215 -36.54 -37.75 -1.69
CA VAL A 215 -37.63 -37.01 -1.08
C VAL A 215 -37.08 -35.95 -0.12
N LEU A 216 -37.65 -34.75 -0.19
CA LEU A 216 -37.54 -33.70 0.81
C LEU A 216 -38.02 -34.23 2.17
N SER A 217 -37.14 -34.24 3.18
CA SER A 217 -37.55 -34.43 4.58
C SER A 217 -37.33 -33.12 5.34
N LEU A 218 -38.39 -32.33 5.47
CA LEU A 218 -38.49 -31.26 6.47
C LEU A 218 -38.65 -31.91 7.85
N ALA A 219 -37.82 -31.52 8.81
CA ALA A 219 -38.05 -31.80 10.23
C ALA A 219 -38.78 -30.62 10.90
N PRO A 220 -39.75 -30.86 11.79
CA PRO A 220 -40.52 -29.82 12.45
C PRO A 220 -39.80 -29.23 13.68
N ILE A 221 -40.09 -27.95 13.91
CA ILE A 221 -39.80 -27.17 15.11
C ILE A 221 -40.70 -27.68 16.24
N ASN A 222 -40.12 -28.06 17.38
CA ASN A 222 -40.86 -28.23 18.64
C ASN A 222 -40.42 -27.15 19.63
N ASN A 223 -41.35 -26.28 19.98
CA ASN A 223 -41.33 -25.44 21.17
C ASN A 223 -41.75 -26.28 22.38
N PHE A 224 -40.95 -26.23 23.43
CA PHE A 224 -41.39 -26.27 24.83
C PHE A 224 -40.50 -25.33 25.62
#